data_AF-A0A379S302-F1
#
_entry.id   AF-A0A379S302-F1
#
_cell.length_a   1.000
_cell.length_b   1.000
_cell.length_c   1.000
_cell.angle_alpha   90.00
_cell.angle_beta   90.00
_cell.angle_gamma   90.00
#
_symmetry.space_group_name_H-M   'P 1'
#
loop_
_entity.id
_entity.type
_entity.pdbx_description
1 polymer ?
#
loop_
_entity_poly.entity_id
_entity_poly.type
_entity_poly.pdbx_seq_one_letter_code
_entity_poly.pdbx_strand_id
1 'polypeptide(L)'
;MAVWPHALSGVAMFLVSSVYAGDDALPPPPDGEVMNEQAVFHLTLIINHFDSKQVVPVTWRQNDFYVASVDLQRAGLPADKLPPGEVNMSQLSGVKTEYDSGRQRLLLSVPRDWLPERPVSFGGEPTQITPQNGQGALLNYDFYTSHTQHGDGQASLWHELRFFNDVGFFSSTGYLRQRLTGDNNQQEGYVRYDTVFTAMHEESATQWRLGDVVSDALSWSSSVRVGGISWGRDFSLRPDLVTWPLPTFSGEAVVPTAADLFINGYQAGSTQIQPGPFTLTNLPYINGAGEAVLVTRDALGRQVSTTLPFYVASDLLKTGMTDGAVTFGSLRRNYGLENFDYGPALGSATYRYGASDYLTLESHGEGAKSLALAGAGALVRLGRFGVVNGALSESRMRGNPGEQRTWGYQYNTSAFSLATQHSRRTRGFGNLALYDQLSRVDDDNFPQASLSQRSDQYSLTFNMGTFGNVGAAWIGVRTFDAQKQNYLTSPGAGIYGEVAAFIWRLAGTSNRGNGRWRCRYKFRSARGIAQR
;
A
#
# COMPACT_ATOMS: atom_id res chain seq x y z
N MET A 1 17.06 49.27 49.83
CA MET A 1 15.97 49.13 50.81
C MET A 1 15.48 47.69 50.71
N ALA A 2 15.99 46.77 51.53
CA ALA A 2 15.66 46.59 52.95
C ALA A 2 14.32 45.85 53.13
N VAL A 3 14.38 44.81 53.94
CA VAL A 3 13.51 43.64 54.04
C VAL A 3 12.67 43.72 55.33
N TRP A 4 11.62 42.88 55.43
CA TRP A 4 10.87 42.44 56.62
C TRP A 4 9.71 43.35 57.11
N PRO A 5 8.84 42.89 58.03
CA PRO A 5 7.83 41.83 57.87
C PRO A 5 6.47 42.27 58.48
N HIS A 6 5.39 41.51 58.30
CA HIS A 6 4.17 41.71 59.08
C HIS A 6 4.07 40.70 60.24
N ALA A 7 3.87 41.25 61.44
CA ALA A 7 3.80 40.56 62.72
C ALA A 7 2.38 40.09 63.05
N LEU A 8 2.35 39.00 63.82
CA LEU A 8 1.19 38.37 64.45
C LEU A 8 0.51 39.28 65.49
N SER A 9 -0.80 39.08 65.67
CA SER A 9 -1.48 39.29 66.95
C SER A 9 -2.42 38.12 67.21
N GLY A 10 -2.25 37.48 68.37
CA GLY A 10 -3.02 36.31 68.79
C GLY A 10 -4.16 36.67 69.74
N VAL A 11 -5.13 35.76 69.84
CA VAL A 11 -6.00 35.63 71.02
C VAL A 11 -6.11 34.14 71.32
N ALA A 12 -5.63 33.75 72.49
CA ALA A 12 -5.81 32.44 73.08
C ALA A 12 -7.16 32.40 73.80
N MET A 13 -7.93 31.33 73.60
CA MET A 13 -9.09 31.01 74.41
C MET A 13 -8.98 29.57 74.89
N PHE A 14 -8.70 29.42 76.18
CA PHE A 14 -8.75 28.16 76.92
C PHE A 14 -10.20 27.86 77.29
N LEU A 15 -10.71 26.67 76.96
CA LEU A 15 -11.92 26.10 77.56
C LEU A 15 -11.71 24.62 77.92
N VAL A 16 -11.49 24.45 79.22
CA VAL A 16 -11.85 23.38 80.16
C VAL A 16 -12.41 22.07 79.55
N SER A 17 -11.64 20.99 79.70
CA SER A 17 -12.06 19.60 79.49
C SER A 17 -12.72 19.02 80.75
N SER A 18 -13.99 18.61 80.64
CA SER A 18 -14.67 17.75 81.60
C SER A 18 -14.27 16.29 81.36
N VAL A 19 -13.70 15.66 82.39
CA VAL A 19 -13.33 14.24 82.40
C VAL A 19 -14.59 13.41 82.67
N TYR A 20 -15.02 12.61 81.70
CA TYR A 20 -15.90 11.46 81.93
C TYR A 20 -15.03 10.20 81.93
N ALA A 21 -14.97 9.54 83.09
CA ALA A 21 -14.37 8.23 83.23
C ALA A 21 -15.34 7.20 82.64
N GLY A 22 -14.99 6.64 81.49
CA GLY A 22 -15.65 5.50 80.87
C GLY A 22 -14.59 4.54 80.33
N ASP A 23 -14.71 3.28 80.73
CA ASP A 23 -13.90 2.11 80.36
C ASP A 23 -13.10 2.21 79.05
N ASP A 24 -11.78 2.36 79.18
CA ASP A 24 -10.81 2.18 78.09
C ASP A 24 -10.25 0.74 78.11
N ALA A 25 -11.15 -0.24 78.20
CA ALA A 25 -10.81 -1.62 77.93
C ALA A 25 -10.88 -1.84 76.41
N LEU A 26 -9.71 -1.84 75.76
CA LEU A 26 -9.58 -2.31 74.38
C LEU A 26 -10.27 -3.67 74.25
N PRO A 27 -11.07 -3.91 73.21
CA PRO A 27 -11.64 -5.24 72.97
C PRO A 27 -10.47 -6.25 72.91
N PRO A 28 -10.62 -7.45 73.52
CA PRO A 28 -9.58 -8.45 73.45
C PRO A 28 -9.23 -8.72 71.98
N PRO A 29 -7.94 -8.91 71.65
CA PRO A 29 -7.56 -9.28 70.29
C PRO A 29 -8.37 -10.52 69.88
N PRO A 30 -8.91 -10.57 68.65
CA PRO A 30 -9.66 -11.73 68.21
C PRO A 30 -8.79 -12.98 68.37
N ASP A 31 -9.35 -14.02 68.99
CA ASP A 31 -8.68 -15.30 69.21
C ASP A 31 -8.10 -15.81 67.88
N GLY A 32 -6.80 -16.09 67.87
CA GLY A 32 -6.04 -16.51 66.69
C GLY A 32 -6.36 -17.92 66.18
N GLU A 33 -7.51 -18.51 66.54
CA GLU A 33 -7.85 -19.91 66.28
C GLU A 33 -8.97 -20.13 65.25
N VAL A 34 -9.30 -19.12 64.44
CA VAL A 34 -9.97 -19.35 63.15
C VAL A 34 -9.35 -18.46 62.09
N MET A 35 -8.09 -18.75 61.71
CA MET A 35 -7.65 -18.43 60.36
C MET A 35 -8.57 -19.22 59.44
N ASN A 36 -9.60 -18.55 58.95
CA ASN A 36 -10.55 -19.01 57.96
C ASN A 36 -9.81 -19.95 56.99
N GLU A 37 -10.17 -21.24 56.93
CA GLU A 37 -9.56 -22.23 56.00
C GLU A 37 -9.67 -21.79 54.53
N GLN A 38 -10.42 -20.71 54.30
CA GLN A 38 -10.61 -20.03 53.06
C GLN A 38 -10.39 -18.51 53.22
N ALA A 39 -9.46 -17.95 52.46
CA ALA A 39 -9.25 -16.50 52.35
C ALA A 39 -9.42 -16.06 50.90
N VAL A 40 -10.00 -14.87 50.68
CA VAL A 40 -10.10 -14.27 49.34
C VAL A 40 -9.10 -13.13 49.24
N PHE A 41 -8.18 -13.25 48.29
CA PHE A 41 -7.18 -12.23 48.01
C PHE A 41 -7.51 -11.56 46.67
N HIS A 42 -7.34 -10.24 46.60
CA HIS A 42 -7.40 -9.53 45.32
C HIS A 42 -5.99 -9.41 44.78
N LEU A 43 -5.62 -10.28 43.83
CA LEU A 43 -4.26 -10.42 43.35
C LEU A 43 -4.15 -10.04 41.88
N THR A 44 -3.04 -9.42 41.50
CA THR A 44 -2.70 -9.25 40.09
C THR A 44 -2.22 -10.59 39.53
N LEU A 45 -2.79 -11.03 38.40
CA LEU A 45 -2.33 -12.25 37.72
C LEU A 45 -1.11 -11.94 36.86
N ILE A 46 -0.03 -12.68 37.09
CA ILE A 46 1.18 -12.66 36.26
C ILE A 46 1.29 -14.03 35.56
N ILE A 47 1.13 -14.10 34.24
CA ILE A 47 1.17 -15.35 33.48
C ILE A 47 2.49 -15.42 32.70
N ASN A 48 3.37 -16.38 32.96
CA ASN A 48 4.68 -16.49 32.30
C ASN A 48 5.46 -15.16 32.28
N HIS A 49 5.48 -14.43 33.40
CA HIS A 49 6.04 -13.06 33.56
C HIS A 49 5.30 -11.93 32.82
N PHE A 50 4.19 -12.22 32.12
CA PHE A 50 3.30 -11.22 31.57
C PHE A 50 2.35 -10.68 32.65
N ASP A 51 2.41 -9.37 32.89
CA ASP A 51 1.47 -8.68 33.77
C ASP A 51 0.14 -8.47 33.03
N SER A 52 -0.89 -9.21 33.46
CA SER A 52 -2.24 -9.08 32.88
C SER A 52 -2.86 -7.70 33.15
N LYS A 53 -2.31 -6.93 34.10
CA LYS A 53 -2.87 -5.68 34.66
C LYS A 53 -4.27 -5.85 35.23
N GLN A 54 -4.73 -7.08 35.41
CA GLN A 54 -6.03 -7.40 35.99
C GLN A 54 -5.84 -7.83 37.44
N VAL A 55 -6.61 -7.21 38.33
CA VAL A 55 -6.73 -7.61 39.73
C VAL A 55 -7.98 -8.44 39.85
N VAL A 56 -7.83 -9.69 40.26
CA VAL A 56 -8.93 -10.68 40.29
C VAL A 56 -9.05 -11.27 41.69
N PRO A 57 -10.27 -11.68 42.11
CA PRO A 57 -10.42 -12.44 43.33
C PRO A 57 -9.80 -13.83 43.18
N VAL A 58 -8.88 -14.17 44.06
CA VAL A 58 -8.21 -15.46 44.19
C VAL A 58 -8.59 -16.04 45.54
N THR A 59 -9.32 -17.15 45.51
CA THR A 59 -9.73 -17.87 46.71
C THR A 59 -8.61 -18.84 47.08
N TRP A 60 -7.96 -18.62 48.23
CA TRP A 60 -7.04 -19.59 48.81
C TRP A 60 -7.83 -20.52 49.74
N ARG A 61 -7.79 -21.83 49.49
CA ARG A 61 -8.46 -22.84 50.32
C ARG A 61 -7.58 -24.09 50.39
N GLN A 62 -7.34 -24.61 51.60
CA GLN A 62 -6.57 -25.85 51.80
C GLN A 62 -5.22 -25.86 51.06
N ASN A 63 -4.49 -24.73 51.12
CA ASN A 63 -3.20 -24.55 50.48
C ASN A 63 -3.20 -24.48 48.94
N ASP A 64 -4.37 -24.47 48.30
CA ASP A 64 -4.56 -24.33 46.86
C ASP A 64 -5.17 -22.97 46.50
N PHE A 65 -4.83 -22.46 45.31
CA PHE A 65 -5.37 -21.21 44.77
C PHE A 65 -6.43 -21.50 43.72
N TYR A 66 -7.62 -20.94 43.93
CA TYR A 66 -8.77 -21.04 43.04
C TYR A 66 -9.02 -19.68 42.37
N VAL A 67 -9.20 -19.71 41.05
CA VAL A 67 -9.49 -18.51 40.25
C VAL A 67 -10.63 -18.82 39.30
N ALA A 68 -11.54 -17.88 39.09
CA ALA A 68 -12.60 -18.06 38.11
C ALA A 68 -12.03 -18.19 36.70
N SER A 69 -12.49 -19.20 35.95
CA SER A 69 -12.11 -19.45 34.55
C SER A 69 -12.32 -18.23 33.65
N VAL A 70 -13.38 -17.44 33.89
CA VAL A 70 -13.66 -16.20 33.16
C VAL A 70 -12.55 -15.16 33.37
N ASP A 71 -12.02 -15.05 34.58
CA ASP A 71 -10.95 -14.10 34.89
C ASP A 71 -9.60 -14.55 34.31
N LEU A 72 -9.34 -15.87 34.30
CA LEU A 72 -8.20 -16.47 33.61
C LEU A 72 -8.27 -16.25 32.09
N GLN A 73 -9.47 -16.35 31.50
CA GLN A 73 -9.71 -16.05 30.09
C GLN A 73 -9.46 -14.57 29.77
N ARG A 74 -9.95 -13.67 30.62
CA ARG A 74 -9.67 -12.23 30.50
C ARG A 74 -8.18 -11.90 30.65
N ALA A 75 -7.45 -12.67 31.45
CA ALA A 75 -6.00 -12.56 31.57
C ALA A 75 -5.23 -13.13 30.37
N GLY A 76 -5.91 -13.77 29.41
CA GLY A 76 -5.37 -14.18 28.11
C GLY A 76 -5.11 -15.68 27.95
N LEU A 77 -5.63 -16.53 28.84
CA LEU A 77 -5.60 -17.99 28.68
C LEU A 77 -6.81 -18.48 27.86
N PRO A 78 -6.64 -19.49 26.99
CA PRO A 78 -7.68 -19.93 26.09
C PRO A 78 -8.68 -20.86 26.83
N ALA A 79 -9.94 -20.76 26.44
CA ALA A 79 -11.05 -21.40 27.15
C ALA A 79 -11.03 -22.94 27.07
N ASP A 80 -10.46 -23.51 26.00
CA ASP A 80 -10.35 -24.95 25.78
C ASP A 80 -9.35 -25.64 26.73
N LYS A 81 -8.44 -24.88 27.34
CA LYS A 81 -7.44 -25.37 28.29
C LYS A 81 -7.87 -25.24 29.75
N LEU A 82 -9.01 -24.59 30.02
CA LEU A 82 -9.48 -24.27 31.36
C LEU A 82 -10.79 -25.01 31.68
N PRO A 83 -10.90 -25.68 32.82
CA PRO A 83 -12.18 -26.18 33.32
C PRO A 83 -13.19 -25.03 33.52
N PRO A 84 -14.50 -25.26 33.31
CA PRO A 84 -15.52 -24.25 33.59
C PRO A 84 -15.69 -24.02 35.09
N GLY A 85 -15.99 -22.78 35.50
CA GLY A 85 -16.23 -22.41 36.90
C GLY A 85 -14.98 -21.92 37.63
N GLU A 86 -14.84 -22.23 38.92
CA GLU A 86 -13.62 -21.99 39.71
C GLU A 86 -12.58 -23.07 39.40
N VAL A 87 -11.39 -22.63 38.99
CA VAL A 87 -10.29 -23.49 38.57
C VAL A 87 -9.24 -23.53 39.67
N ASN A 88 -8.91 -24.73 40.15
CA ASN A 88 -7.78 -24.93 41.05
C ASN A 88 -6.47 -24.87 40.26
N MET A 89 -5.73 -23.77 40.41
CA MET A 89 -4.50 -23.51 39.67
C MET A 89 -3.34 -24.40 40.11
N SER A 90 -3.34 -24.82 41.38
CA SER A 90 -2.28 -25.64 41.98
C SER A 90 -2.32 -27.12 41.52
N GLN A 91 -3.48 -27.60 41.05
CA GLN A 91 -3.67 -28.99 40.60
C GLN A 91 -3.66 -29.15 39.07
N LEU A 92 -3.55 -28.06 38.32
CA LEU A 92 -3.47 -28.11 36.86
C LEU A 92 -2.13 -28.69 36.39
N SER A 93 -2.19 -29.71 35.54
CA SER A 93 -0.99 -30.35 34.98
C SER A 93 -0.16 -29.35 34.17
N GLY A 94 1.13 -29.23 34.50
CA GLY A 94 2.07 -28.34 33.81
C GLY A 94 1.98 -26.86 34.22
N VAL A 95 1.07 -26.50 35.14
CA VAL A 95 0.96 -25.15 35.69
C VAL A 95 1.69 -25.09 37.04
N LYS A 96 2.53 -24.08 37.25
CA LYS A 96 3.10 -23.76 38.56
C LYS A 96 2.52 -22.47 39.07
N THR A 97 2.14 -22.45 40.34
CA THR A 97 1.55 -21.29 41.01
C THR A 97 2.44 -20.87 42.16
N GLU A 98 2.79 -19.58 42.20
CA GLU A 98 3.56 -18.96 43.27
C GLU A 98 2.87 -17.67 43.72
N TYR A 99 2.83 -17.43 45.02
CA TYR A 99 2.19 -16.25 45.60
C TYR A 99 3.24 -15.28 46.13
N ASP A 100 3.31 -14.08 45.54
CA ASP A 100 4.14 -12.97 46.01
C ASP A 100 3.24 -12.06 46.88
N SER A 101 3.28 -12.31 48.19
CA SER A 101 2.51 -11.56 49.18
C SER A 101 2.95 -10.10 49.31
N GLY A 102 4.24 -9.81 49.13
CA GLY A 102 4.81 -8.48 49.25
C GLY A 102 4.33 -7.53 48.14
N ARG A 103 3.99 -8.07 46.97
CA ARG A 103 3.45 -7.30 45.84
C ARG A 103 1.99 -7.60 45.49
N GLN A 104 1.33 -8.48 46.26
CA GLN A 104 -0.04 -8.95 46.01
C GLN A 104 -0.23 -9.53 44.60
N ARG A 105 0.65 -10.47 44.21
CA ARG A 105 0.63 -11.08 42.86
C ARG A 105 0.52 -12.60 42.94
N LEU A 106 -0.24 -13.16 42.02
CA LEU A 106 -0.24 -14.60 41.75
C LEU A 106 0.55 -14.85 40.47
N LEU A 107 1.71 -15.50 40.60
CA LEU A 107 2.55 -15.89 39.47
C LEU A 107 2.14 -17.27 38.98
N LEU A 108 1.72 -17.34 37.72
CA LEU A 108 1.29 -18.54 37.03
C LEU A 108 2.31 -18.84 35.93
N SER A 109 3.00 -19.97 36.03
CA SER A 109 3.82 -20.50 34.94
C SER A 109 3.01 -21.57 34.22
N VAL A 110 2.51 -21.27 33.02
CA VAL A 110 1.68 -22.17 32.21
C VAL A 110 2.46 -22.77 31.03
N PRO A 111 2.07 -23.94 30.51
CA PRO A 111 2.64 -24.51 29.28
C PRO A 111 2.53 -23.56 28.08
N ARG A 112 3.49 -23.64 27.15
CA ARG A 112 3.60 -22.69 26.03
C ARG A 112 2.48 -22.83 25.01
N ASP A 113 2.00 -24.05 24.80
CA ASP A 113 0.88 -24.39 23.91
C ASP A 113 -0.47 -23.86 24.42
N TRP A 114 -0.52 -23.32 25.64
CA TRP A 114 -1.68 -22.61 26.16
C TRP A 114 -1.69 -21.14 25.76
N LEU A 115 -0.58 -20.56 25.30
CA LEU A 115 -0.55 -19.14 24.92
C LEU A 115 -0.94 -19.00 23.44
N PRO A 116 -2.01 -18.25 23.11
CA PRO A 116 -2.39 -18.05 21.72
C PRO A 116 -1.32 -17.24 20.99
N GLU A 117 -1.10 -17.55 19.71
CA GLU A 117 -0.23 -16.75 18.86
C GLU A 117 -0.76 -15.32 18.75
N ARG A 118 0.07 -14.34 19.14
CA ARG A 118 -0.32 -12.93 19.10
C ARG A 118 0.32 -12.23 17.90
N PRO A 119 -0.46 -11.63 17.00
CA PRO A 119 0.09 -10.73 15.99
C PRO A 119 0.59 -9.46 16.68
N VAL A 120 1.83 -9.07 16.41
CA VAL A 120 2.42 -7.83 16.91
C VAL A 120 2.74 -6.94 15.72
N SER A 121 1.95 -5.88 15.55
CA SER A 121 2.11 -4.88 14.48
C SER A 121 3.37 -4.04 14.72
N PHE A 122 4.30 -4.02 13.76
CA PHE A 122 5.47 -3.15 13.81
C PHE A 122 5.04 -1.68 13.63
N GLY A 123 5.46 -0.80 14.54
CA GLY A 123 5.12 0.65 14.48
C GLY A 123 3.76 1.04 15.06
N GLY A 124 2.99 0.09 15.62
CA GLY A 124 1.66 0.31 16.16
C GLY A 124 0.53 -0.04 15.18
N GLU A 125 -0.71 -0.08 15.67
CA GLU A 125 -1.88 -0.13 14.80
C GLU A 125 -1.95 1.20 14.02
N PRO A 126 -2.12 1.19 12.68
CA PRO A 126 -2.30 2.42 11.93
C PRO A 126 -3.51 3.15 12.51
N THR A 127 -3.28 4.33 13.06
CA THR A 127 -4.35 5.17 13.58
C THR A 127 -5.26 5.52 12.41
N GLN A 128 -6.51 5.06 12.46
CA GLN A 128 -7.53 5.53 11.52
C GLN A 128 -7.71 7.02 11.73
N ILE A 129 -7.21 7.82 10.79
CA ILE A 129 -7.46 9.25 10.75
C ILE A 129 -8.77 9.41 10.00
N THR A 130 -9.83 9.83 10.69
CA THR A 130 -11.06 10.22 10.02
C THR A 130 -10.80 11.51 9.25
N PRO A 131 -10.90 11.53 7.92
CA PRO A 131 -10.70 12.76 7.16
C PRO A 131 -11.78 13.77 7.52
N GLN A 132 -11.38 15.03 7.63
CA GLN A 132 -12.32 16.13 7.72
C GLN A 132 -12.64 16.60 6.31
N ASN A 133 -13.89 16.40 5.91
CA ASN A 133 -14.40 16.93 4.66
C ASN A 133 -14.84 18.38 4.89
N GLY A 134 -14.60 19.21 3.86
CA GLY A 134 -15.02 20.60 3.83
C GLY A 134 -15.70 20.90 2.51
N GLN A 135 -16.48 21.98 2.49
CA GLN A 135 -17.13 22.45 1.29
C GLN A 135 -16.37 23.64 0.74
N GLY A 136 -16.11 23.66 -0.56
CA GLY A 136 -15.33 24.72 -1.17
C GLY A 136 -15.30 24.67 -2.68
N ALA A 137 -14.65 25.70 -3.23
CA ALA A 137 -14.38 25.83 -4.65
C ALA A 137 -12.90 26.13 -4.85
N LEU A 138 -12.35 25.62 -5.94
CA LEU A 138 -10.97 25.81 -6.35
C LEU A 138 -10.95 26.19 -7.83
N LEU A 139 -10.14 27.21 -8.14
CA LEU A 139 -9.82 27.64 -9.50
C LEU A 139 -8.30 27.61 -9.66
N ASN A 140 -7.80 26.71 -10.49
CA ASN A 140 -6.43 26.79 -11.00
C ASN A 140 -6.46 27.41 -12.40
N TYR A 141 -5.44 28.19 -12.72
CA TYR A 141 -5.26 28.76 -14.06
C TYR A 141 -3.78 28.82 -14.42
N ASP A 142 -3.47 28.62 -15.70
CA ASP A 142 -2.13 28.80 -16.25
C ASP A 142 -2.23 29.64 -17.53
N PHE A 143 -1.54 30.78 -17.54
CA PHE A 143 -1.50 31.69 -18.68
C PHE A 143 -0.11 31.66 -19.31
N TYR A 144 -0.08 31.22 -20.57
CA TYR A 144 1.13 31.09 -21.35
C TYR A 144 1.06 31.93 -22.61
N THR A 145 2.10 32.71 -22.89
CA THR A 145 2.26 33.45 -24.14
C THR A 145 3.59 33.08 -24.79
N SER A 146 3.59 32.95 -26.11
CA SER A 146 4.81 32.71 -26.86
C SER A 146 4.82 33.52 -28.13
N HIS A 147 5.98 34.09 -28.42
CA HIS A 147 6.26 34.77 -29.67
C HIS A 147 7.51 34.15 -30.30
N THR A 148 7.44 33.83 -31.58
CA THR A 148 8.54 33.23 -32.33
C THR A 148 9.21 34.28 -33.21
N GLN A 149 10.49 34.07 -33.54
CA GLN A 149 11.26 34.97 -34.41
C GLN A 149 10.66 35.13 -35.82
N HIS A 150 9.79 34.21 -36.25
CA HIS A 150 9.10 34.26 -37.55
C HIS A 150 7.76 35.02 -37.50
N GLY A 151 7.46 35.70 -36.39
CA GLY A 151 6.26 36.55 -36.26
C GLY A 151 5.02 35.83 -35.75
N ASP A 152 5.06 34.52 -35.51
CA ASP A 152 3.94 33.80 -34.89
C ASP A 152 3.86 34.09 -33.39
N GLY A 153 2.70 34.56 -32.95
CA GLY A 153 2.41 34.91 -31.56
C GLY A 153 1.11 34.24 -31.11
N GLN A 154 1.13 33.64 -29.93
CA GLN A 154 -0.04 32.96 -29.35
C GLN A 154 -0.11 33.18 -27.85
N ALA A 155 -1.33 33.23 -27.33
CA ALA A 155 -1.64 33.16 -25.92
C ALA A 155 -2.55 31.96 -25.65
N SER A 156 -2.36 31.30 -24.53
CA SER A 156 -3.21 30.21 -24.06
C SER A 156 -3.48 30.35 -22.57
N LEU A 157 -4.74 30.16 -22.19
CA LEU A 157 -5.19 30.12 -20.81
C LEU A 157 -5.77 28.73 -20.55
N TRP A 158 -5.09 27.95 -19.71
CA TRP A 158 -5.65 26.72 -19.16
C TRP A 158 -6.38 27.02 -17.85
N HIS A 159 -7.44 26.27 -17.56
CA HIS A 159 -8.13 26.35 -16.29
C HIS A 159 -8.59 24.99 -15.77
N GLU A 160 -8.74 24.92 -14.45
CA GLU A 160 -9.45 23.87 -13.72
C GLU A 160 -10.38 24.52 -12.70
N LEU A 161 -11.65 24.19 -12.81
CA LEU A 161 -12.69 24.54 -11.86
C LEU A 161 -13.05 23.29 -11.07
N ARG A 162 -12.96 23.33 -9.75
CA ARG A 162 -13.35 22.22 -8.87
C ARG A 162 -14.28 22.70 -7.76
N PHE A 163 -15.41 22.04 -7.60
CA PHE A 163 -16.31 22.22 -6.46
C PHE A 163 -16.31 20.93 -5.67
N PHE A 164 -16.10 20.99 -4.37
CA PHE A 164 -16.02 19.81 -3.51
C PHE A 164 -16.88 19.97 -2.26
N ASN A 165 -17.43 18.85 -1.80
CA ASN A 165 -18.24 18.74 -0.60
C ASN A 165 -18.02 17.37 0.06
N ASP A 166 -18.81 17.06 1.08
CA ASP A 166 -18.70 15.82 1.86
C ASP A 166 -19.03 14.54 1.07
N VAL A 167 -19.73 14.66 -0.06
CA VAL A 167 -20.14 13.52 -0.90
C VAL A 167 -19.13 13.26 -2.01
N GLY A 168 -18.38 14.28 -2.44
CA GLY A 168 -17.44 14.17 -3.54
C GLY A 168 -17.03 15.51 -4.13
N PHE A 169 -16.49 15.47 -5.35
CA PHE A 169 -16.11 16.67 -6.08
C PHE A 169 -16.51 16.62 -7.55
N PHE A 170 -16.93 17.77 -8.05
CA PHE A 170 -17.09 18.05 -9.47
C PHE A 170 -15.86 18.80 -9.96
N SER A 171 -15.30 18.39 -11.09
CA SER A 171 -14.19 19.09 -11.73
C SER A 171 -14.43 19.27 -13.22
N SER A 172 -14.04 20.43 -13.75
CA SER A 172 -14.09 20.75 -15.17
C SER A 172 -12.78 21.42 -15.58
N THR A 173 -12.20 20.93 -16.67
CA THR A 173 -10.92 21.40 -17.20
C THR A 173 -11.02 21.77 -18.66
N GLY A 174 -10.21 22.73 -19.09
CA GLY A 174 -10.15 23.14 -20.49
C GLY A 174 -9.09 24.21 -20.72
N TYR A 175 -8.89 24.57 -21.98
CA TYR A 175 -8.02 25.66 -22.35
C TYR A 175 -8.65 26.55 -23.41
N LEU A 176 -8.33 27.83 -23.35
CA LEU A 176 -8.63 28.82 -24.37
C LEU A 176 -7.32 29.18 -25.06
N ARG A 177 -7.26 29.06 -26.38
CA ARG A 177 -6.10 29.50 -27.16
C ARG A 177 -6.50 30.62 -28.11
N GLN A 178 -5.73 31.70 -28.09
CA GLN A 178 -5.92 32.84 -28.98
C GLN A 178 -4.61 33.16 -29.69
N ARG A 179 -4.67 33.30 -31.00
CA ARG A 179 -3.54 33.82 -31.78
C ARG A 179 -3.47 35.33 -31.65
N LEU A 180 -2.25 35.84 -31.54
CA LEU A 180 -1.97 37.27 -31.47
C LEU A 180 -1.38 37.77 -32.80
N THR A 181 -0.50 36.98 -33.44
CA THR A 181 0.17 37.31 -34.72
C THR A 181 0.52 36.04 -35.52
N GLY A 182 0.79 36.16 -36.83
CA GLY A 182 1.13 35.05 -37.75
C GLY A 182 -0.07 34.58 -38.59
N ASP A 183 0.11 33.79 -39.66
CA ASP A 183 -0.96 33.34 -40.58
C ASP A 183 -1.12 31.80 -40.63
N ASN A 184 -0.67 31.12 -39.58
CA ASN A 184 -0.73 29.67 -39.49
C ASN A 184 -2.13 29.17 -39.10
N ASN A 185 -2.56 28.08 -39.74
CA ASN A 185 -3.88 27.44 -39.58
C ASN A 185 -3.99 26.61 -38.27
N GLN A 186 -3.52 27.14 -37.14
CA GLN A 186 -3.60 26.46 -35.85
C GLN A 186 -4.98 26.66 -35.20
N GLN A 187 -5.38 25.67 -34.39
CA GLN A 187 -6.68 25.66 -33.74
C GLN A 187 -6.80 26.76 -32.66
N GLU A 188 -7.75 27.66 -32.85
CA GLU A 188 -8.11 28.76 -31.95
C GLU A 188 -9.42 28.45 -31.21
N GLY A 189 -9.64 29.11 -30.07
CA GLY A 189 -10.87 29.04 -29.29
C GLY A 189 -10.76 28.17 -28.04
N TYR A 190 -11.92 27.90 -27.45
CA TYR A 190 -12.03 27.13 -26.21
C TYR A 190 -12.20 25.64 -26.49
N VAL A 191 -11.33 24.85 -25.89
CA VAL A 191 -11.37 23.39 -25.91
C VAL A 191 -11.50 22.84 -24.50
N ARG A 192 -12.57 22.08 -24.27
CA ARG A 192 -12.88 21.37 -23.03
C ARG A 192 -12.13 20.04 -23.00
N TYR A 193 -11.46 19.76 -21.89
CA TYR A 193 -10.82 18.48 -21.64
C TYR A 193 -11.78 17.50 -20.98
N ASP A 194 -11.84 17.50 -19.65
CA ASP A 194 -12.62 16.55 -18.86
C ASP A 194 -13.60 17.30 -17.95
N THR A 195 -14.83 16.80 -17.87
CA THR A 195 -15.83 17.22 -16.90
C THR A 195 -16.33 15.98 -16.17
N VAL A 196 -16.05 15.88 -14.88
CA VAL A 196 -16.31 14.68 -14.09
C VAL A 196 -16.80 15.02 -12.69
N PHE A 197 -17.86 14.34 -12.28
CA PHE A 197 -18.28 14.25 -10.88
C PHE A 197 -17.74 12.95 -10.29
N THR A 198 -17.11 13.05 -9.13
CA THR A 198 -16.48 11.94 -8.43
C THR A 198 -17.02 11.84 -7.02
N ALA A 199 -17.64 10.72 -6.68
CA ALA A 199 -18.04 10.37 -5.32
C ALA A 199 -17.20 9.21 -4.80
N MET A 200 -16.83 9.24 -3.53
CA MET A 200 -15.89 8.31 -2.92
C MET A 200 -16.46 7.77 -1.60
N HIS A 201 -16.14 6.52 -1.27
CA HIS A 201 -16.48 5.92 0.00
C HIS A 201 -15.26 5.20 0.57
N GLU A 202 -14.60 5.89 1.51
CA GLU A 202 -13.30 5.52 2.06
C GLU A 202 -13.29 4.17 2.77
N GLU A 203 -14.28 3.87 3.62
CA GLU A 203 -14.33 2.61 4.38
C GLU A 203 -14.26 1.39 3.46
N SER A 204 -14.94 1.48 2.32
CA SER A 204 -15.00 0.42 1.29
C SER A 204 -13.97 0.59 0.17
N ALA A 205 -13.11 1.61 0.24
CA ALA A 205 -12.19 2.04 -0.82
C ALA A 205 -12.86 2.05 -2.22
N THR A 206 -14.10 2.53 -2.31
CA THR A 206 -14.90 2.49 -3.54
C THR A 206 -15.09 3.88 -4.11
N GLN A 207 -15.08 4.00 -5.43
CA GLN A 207 -15.22 5.26 -6.15
C GLN A 207 -16.22 5.15 -7.29
N TRP A 208 -17.03 6.18 -7.43
CA TRP A 208 -17.97 6.41 -8.52
C TRP A 208 -17.56 7.67 -9.28
N ARG A 209 -17.47 7.58 -10.61
CA ARG A 209 -17.15 8.70 -11.48
C ARG A 209 -18.21 8.79 -12.57
N LEU A 210 -18.77 9.98 -12.79
CA LEU A 210 -19.79 10.28 -13.80
C LEU A 210 -19.33 11.47 -14.64
N GLY A 211 -19.29 11.32 -15.97
CA GLY A 211 -18.82 12.33 -16.92
C GLY A 211 -17.71 11.78 -17.80
N ASP A 212 -16.68 12.57 -18.09
CA ASP A 212 -15.50 12.09 -18.80
C ASP A 212 -14.57 11.32 -17.87
N VAL A 213 -14.48 10.02 -18.09
CA VAL A 213 -13.72 9.07 -17.28
C VAL A 213 -12.72 8.31 -18.15
N VAL A 214 -11.70 7.74 -17.50
CA VAL A 214 -10.75 6.84 -18.15
C VAL A 214 -11.04 5.43 -17.63
N SER A 215 -11.20 4.47 -18.54
CA SER A 215 -11.41 3.07 -18.15
C SER A 215 -10.15 2.51 -17.47
N ASP A 216 -10.37 1.58 -16.56
CA ASP A 216 -9.28 0.89 -15.88
C ASP A 216 -8.56 -0.09 -16.81
N ALA A 217 -7.29 -0.38 -16.53
CA ALA A 217 -6.44 -1.21 -17.38
C ALA A 217 -5.41 -2.01 -16.59
N LEU A 218 -5.09 -3.20 -17.10
CA LEU A 218 -4.05 -4.09 -16.61
C LEU A 218 -2.76 -3.89 -17.40
N SER A 219 -1.68 -4.49 -16.93
CA SER A 219 -0.38 -4.48 -17.64
C SER A 219 -0.43 -5.01 -19.08
N TRP A 220 -1.47 -5.78 -19.41
CA TRP A 220 -1.71 -6.40 -20.71
C TRP A 220 -2.97 -5.90 -21.41
N SER A 221 -3.74 -4.97 -20.83
CA SER A 221 -4.87 -4.32 -21.50
C SER A 221 -4.60 -2.84 -21.75
N SER A 222 -5.60 -2.10 -22.22
CA SER A 222 -5.48 -0.69 -22.56
C SER A 222 -6.61 0.11 -21.95
N SER A 223 -6.33 1.35 -21.57
CA SER A 223 -7.36 2.29 -21.15
C SER A 223 -7.88 3.12 -22.32
N VAL A 224 -9.14 3.51 -22.25
CA VAL A 224 -9.77 4.45 -23.16
C VAL A 224 -10.51 5.54 -22.40
N ARG A 225 -10.63 6.72 -23.01
CA ARG A 225 -11.45 7.81 -22.49
C ARG A 225 -12.92 7.57 -22.89
N VAL A 226 -13.82 7.75 -21.93
CA VAL A 226 -15.24 7.42 -22.05
C VAL A 226 -16.04 8.57 -21.46
N GLY A 227 -17.07 9.04 -22.18
CA GLY A 227 -18.14 9.82 -21.57
C GLY A 227 -19.17 8.88 -20.99
N GLY A 228 -19.24 8.74 -19.67
CA GLY A 228 -20.16 7.81 -19.02
C GLY A 228 -19.92 7.64 -17.53
N ILE A 229 -20.06 6.41 -17.05
CA ILE A 229 -19.99 6.05 -15.64
C ILE A 229 -18.85 5.05 -15.44
N SER A 230 -18.03 5.27 -14.42
CA SER A 230 -17.06 4.30 -13.93
C SER A 230 -17.29 4.04 -12.45
N TRP A 231 -17.29 2.77 -12.08
CA TRP A 231 -17.41 2.31 -10.71
C TRP A 231 -16.34 1.28 -10.41
N GLY A 232 -15.59 1.45 -9.33
CA GLY A 232 -14.54 0.52 -8.98
C GLY A 232 -13.92 0.80 -7.63
N ARG A 233 -12.89 0.03 -7.30
CA ARG A 233 -12.06 0.26 -6.12
C ARG A 233 -10.93 1.22 -6.41
N ASP A 234 -10.62 2.04 -5.42
CA ASP A 234 -9.46 2.91 -5.40
C ASP A 234 -8.84 2.85 -4.00
N PHE A 235 -7.77 2.06 -3.87
CA PHE A 235 -7.07 1.89 -2.59
C PHE A 235 -6.26 3.12 -2.18
N SER A 236 -6.07 4.10 -3.07
CA SER A 236 -5.44 5.36 -2.68
C SER A 236 -6.30 6.15 -1.68
N LEU A 237 -7.60 5.86 -1.60
CA LEU A 237 -8.51 6.38 -0.57
C LEU A 237 -8.18 5.84 0.83
N ARG A 238 -7.49 4.70 0.92
CA ARG A 238 -7.11 4.05 2.18
C ARG A 238 -5.60 3.80 2.19
N PRO A 239 -4.77 4.85 2.35
CA PRO A 239 -3.32 4.69 2.39
C PRO A 239 -2.84 3.88 3.60
N ASP A 240 -3.69 3.69 4.61
CA ASP A 240 -3.49 2.78 5.74
C ASP A 240 -3.63 1.30 5.37
N LEU A 241 -4.28 0.98 4.24
CA LEU A 241 -4.52 -0.39 3.80
C LEU A 241 -3.31 -0.93 3.02
N VAL A 242 -2.68 -1.97 3.57
CA VAL A 242 -1.67 -2.74 2.84
C VAL A 242 -2.36 -3.74 1.91
N THR A 243 -2.31 -3.50 0.61
CA THR A 243 -3.04 -4.28 -0.41
C THR A 243 -2.27 -5.46 -0.97
N TRP A 244 -0.98 -5.57 -0.67
CA TRP A 244 -0.10 -6.65 -1.13
C TRP A 244 0.29 -7.60 0.00
N PRO A 245 0.67 -8.85 -0.31
CA PRO A 245 1.11 -9.79 0.71
C PRO A 245 2.48 -9.36 1.28
N LEU A 246 2.49 -9.02 2.57
CA LEU A 246 3.73 -8.84 3.33
C LEU A 246 4.27 -10.19 3.80
N PRO A 247 5.60 -10.36 3.89
CA PRO A 247 6.16 -11.51 4.58
C PRO A 247 5.81 -11.41 6.07
N THR A 248 5.29 -12.50 6.63
CA THR A 248 5.05 -12.64 8.06
C THR A 248 6.26 -13.30 8.71
N PHE A 249 6.71 -12.77 9.85
CA PHE A 249 7.82 -13.38 10.60
C PHE A 249 7.30 -14.02 11.88
N SER A 250 7.24 -15.34 11.90
CA SER A 250 6.84 -16.10 13.08
C SER A 250 8.07 -16.53 13.89
N GLY A 251 7.97 -16.46 15.21
CA GLY A 251 9.03 -16.86 16.13
C GLY A 251 8.49 -17.16 17.53
N GLU A 252 9.38 -17.56 18.43
CA GLU A 252 9.02 -17.85 19.83
C GLU A 252 9.91 -17.06 20.79
N ALA A 253 9.31 -16.47 21.82
CA ALA A 253 10.01 -15.81 22.91
C ALA A 253 9.73 -16.52 24.24
N VAL A 254 10.79 -16.81 25.01
CA VAL A 254 10.68 -17.48 26.32
C VAL A 254 10.51 -16.47 27.46
N VAL A 255 11.00 -15.25 27.26
CA VAL A 255 10.95 -14.13 28.21
C VAL A 255 10.58 -12.85 27.47
N PRO A 256 10.04 -11.82 28.16
CA PRO A 256 9.81 -10.52 27.55
C PRO A 256 11.11 -10.01 26.93
N THR A 257 11.08 -9.81 25.62
CA THR A 257 12.28 -9.59 24.81
C THR A 257 12.05 -8.39 23.90
N ALA A 258 13.00 -7.46 23.86
CA ALA A 258 12.98 -6.41 22.85
C ALA A 258 13.42 -7.00 21.52
N ALA A 259 12.67 -6.75 20.46
CA ALA A 259 12.97 -7.22 19.12
C ALA A 259 13.26 -6.04 18.21
N ASP A 260 14.53 -5.93 17.80
CA ASP A 260 14.99 -4.95 16.83
C ASP A 260 14.98 -5.61 15.45
N LEU A 261 14.28 -5.01 14.49
CA LEU A 261 14.30 -5.47 13.11
C LEU A 261 15.25 -4.61 12.30
N PHE A 262 16.21 -5.24 11.65
CA PHE A 262 17.08 -4.61 10.67
C PHE A 262 16.69 -5.08 9.28
N ILE A 263 16.55 -4.16 8.33
CA ILE A 263 16.31 -4.50 6.93
C ILE A 263 17.43 -3.90 6.09
N ASN A 264 18.14 -4.75 5.34
CA ASN A 264 19.30 -4.36 4.54
C ASN A 264 20.34 -3.56 5.36
N GLY A 265 20.53 -3.90 6.64
CA GLY A 265 21.49 -3.26 7.55
C GLY A 265 20.99 -2.02 8.30
N TYR A 266 19.78 -1.52 8.02
CA TYR A 266 19.19 -0.37 8.72
C TYR A 266 18.13 -0.82 9.73
N GLN A 267 18.11 -0.25 10.94
CA GLN A 267 17.08 -0.54 11.93
C GLN A 267 15.73 0.01 11.43
N ALA A 268 14.85 -0.90 11.03
CA ALA A 268 13.51 -0.62 10.54
C ALA A 268 12.53 -0.27 11.68
N GLY A 269 12.81 -0.73 12.89
CA GLY A 269 12.08 -0.39 14.11
C GLY A 269 12.41 -1.34 15.27
N SER A 270 11.78 -1.10 16.40
CA SER A 270 11.90 -1.93 17.61
C SER A 270 10.53 -2.14 18.24
N THR A 271 10.25 -3.35 18.72
CA THR A 271 9.01 -3.67 19.44
C THR A 271 9.26 -4.61 20.62
N GLN A 272 8.41 -4.57 21.63
CA GLN A 272 8.50 -5.46 22.78
C GLN A 272 7.66 -6.72 22.53
N ILE A 273 8.30 -7.88 22.53
CA ILE A 273 7.65 -9.17 22.33
C ILE A 273 7.34 -9.80 23.70
N GLN A 274 6.10 -10.25 23.84
CA GLN A 274 5.65 -10.98 25.02
C GLN A 274 6.03 -12.46 24.92
N PRO A 275 6.18 -13.17 26.05
CA PRO A 275 6.44 -14.62 26.05
C PRO A 275 5.37 -15.40 25.30
N GLY A 276 5.78 -16.38 24.48
CA GLY A 276 4.92 -17.20 23.63
C GLY A 276 5.28 -17.14 22.14
N PRO A 277 4.53 -17.86 21.29
CA PRO A 277 4.63 -17.73 19.84
C PRO A 277 4.11 -16.35 19.40
N PHE A 278 4.84 -15.71 18.49
CA PHE A 278 4.50 -14.40 17.95
C PHE A 278 4.66 -14.39 16.43
N THR A 279 3.87 -13.56 15.76
CA THR A 279 4.06 -13.21 14.35
C THR A 279 4.17 -11.69 14.19
N LEU A 280 5.25 -11.23 13.56
CA LEU A 280 5.46 -9.82 13.21
C LEU A 280 4.79 -9.52 11.87
N THR A 281 4.01 -8.44 11.86
CA THR A 281 3.27 -7.91 10.70
C THR A 281 3.61 -6.43 10.46
N ASN A 282 3.18 -5.85 9.34
CA ASN A 282 3.35 -4.42 8.99
C ASN A 282 4.81 -3.92 8.91
N LEU A 283 5.60 -4.58 8.07
CA LEU A 283 6.96 -4.15 7.75
C LEU A 283 6.95 -2.89 6.86
N PRO A 284 7.96 -2.00 6.98
CA PRO A 284 8.02 -0.79 6.15
C PRO A 284 8.09 -1.10 4.65
N TYR A 285 7.62 -0.16 3.84
CA TYR A 285 7.48 -0.31 2.39
C TYR A 285 8.82 -0.61 1.69
N ILE A 286 8.95 -1.83 1.17
CA ILE A 286 10.09 -2.28 0.37
C ILE A 286 9.50 -3.10 -0.78
N ASN A 287 9.97 -2.87 -2.01
CA ASN A 287 9.58 -3.66 -3.18
C ASN A 287 10.81 -4.45 -3.67
N GLY A 288 10.68 -5.77 -3.80
CA GLY A 288 11.77 -6.67 -4.16
C GLY A 288 12.32 -7.54 -3.04
N ALA A 289 13.44 -8.17 -3.33
CA ALA A 289 14.23 -8.99 -2.43
C ALA A 289 14.96 -8.12 -1.40
N GLY A 290 14.94 -8.57 -0.16
CA GLY A 290 15.70 -8.00 0.92
C GLY A 290 16.03 -9.05 1.97
N GLU A 291 16.91 -8.67 2.89
CA GLU A 291 17.19 -9.47 4.08
C GLU A 291 16.70 -8.73 5.32
N ALA A 292 15.88 -9.42 6.12
CA ALA A 292 15.49 -9.00 7.45
C ALA A 292 16.37 -9.73 8.47
N VAL A 293 17.02 -8.99 9.37
CA VAL A 293 17.71 -9.55 10.54
C VAL A 293 16.91 -9.16 11.76
N LEU A 294 16.26 -10.14 12.38
CA LEU A 294 15.57 -9.95 13.64
C LEU A 294 16.57 -10.19 14.78
N VAL A 295 16.83 -9.17 15.58
CA VAL A 295 17.68 -9.25 16.78
C VAL A 295 16.77 -9.21 18.01
N THR A 296 16.61 -10.36 18.65
CA THR A 296 15.89 -10.47 19.92
C THR A 296 16.87 -10.32 21.07
N ARG A 297 16.58 -9.41 22.01
CA ARG A 297 17.39 -9.14 23.20
C ARG A 297 16.60 -9.46 24.47
N ASP A 298 17.09 -10.44 25.21
CA ASP A 298 16.50 -10.80 26.51
C ASP A 298 16.90 -9.83 27.63
N ALA A 299 16.28 -10.01 28.80
CA ALA A 299 16.55 -9.20 30.00
C ALA A 299 18.00 -9.32 30.53
N LEU A 300 18.76 -10.35 30.12
CA LEU A 300 20.16 -10.56 30.47
C LEU A 300 21.12 -9.95 29.43
N GLY A 301 20.58 -9.30 28.39
CA GLY A 301 21.35 -8.69 27.31
C GLY A 301 21.87 -9.67 26.26
N ARG A 302 21.47 -10.95 26.32
CA ARG A 302 21.82 -11.93 25.28
C ARG A 302 21.03 -11.62 24.02
N GLN A 303 21.73 -11.57 22.90
CA GLN A 303 21.16 -11.27 21.60
C GLN A 303 21.11 -12.54 20.75
N VAL A 304 19.95 -12.85 20.19
CA VAL A 304 19.79 -13.87 19.16
C VAL A 304 19.44 -13.16 17.87
N SER A 305 20.26 -13.36 16.84
CA SER A 305 20.01 -12.80 15.51
C SER A 305 19.52 -13.89 14.57
N THR A 306 18.37 -13.66 13.95
CA THR A 306 17.78 -14.56 12.96
C THR A 306 17.65 -13.80 11.64
N THR A 307 18.39 -14.27 10.62
CA THR A 307 18.34 -13.69 9.28
C THR A 307 17.31 -14.42 8.42
N LEU A 308 16.36 -13.66 7.87
CA LEU A 308 15.25 -14.14 7.06
C LEU A 308 15.21 -13.36 5.75
N PRO A 309 15.61 -13.97 4.63
CA PRO A 309 15.44 -13.34 3.33
C PRO A 309 13.96 -13.32 2.93
N PHE A 310 13.51 -12.25 2.30
CA PHE A 310 12.12 -12.06 1.86
C PHE A 310 12.05 -11.43 0.46
N TYR A 311 10.87 -11.51 -0.19
CA TYR A 311 10.57 -10.78 -1.42
C TYR A 311 9.15 -10.20 -1.35
N VAL A 312 9.04 -8.87 -1.44
CA VAL A 312 7.76 -8.17 -1.50
C VAL A 312 7.43 -7.84 -2.94
N ALA A 313 6.20 -8.12 -3.36
CA ALA A 313 5.71 -7.84 -4.69
C ALA A 313 4.45 -6.97 -4.59
N SER A 314 4.61 -5.65 -4.70
CA SER A 314 3.51 -4.68 -4.55
C SER A 314 2.45 -4.80 -5.64
N ASP A 315 2.76 -5.50 -6.74
CA ASP A 315 1.82 -5.73 -7.84
C ASP A 315 0.83 -6.87 -7.53
N LEU A 316 1.12 -7.74 -6.56
CA LEU A 316 0.20 -8.79 -6.11
C LEU A 316 -0.82 -8.22 -5.12
N LEU A 317 -2.03 -8.78 -5.16
CA LEU A 317 -3.07 -8.54 -4.16
C LEU A 317 -2.96 -9.57 -3.03
N LYS A 318 -3.14 -9.09 -1.79
CA LYS A 318 -3.24 -9.93 -0.59
C LYS A 318 -4.39 -10.93 -0.71
N THR A 319 -4.24 -12.10 -0.10
CA THR A 319 -5.29 -13.14 -0.09
C THR A 319 -6.65 -12.57 0.33
N GLY A 320 -7.68 -12.83 -0.47
CA GLY A 320 -9.05 -12.38 -0.23
C GLY A 320 -9.36 -10.95 -0.67
N MET A 321 -8.36 -10.16 -1.07
CA MET A 321 -8.60 -8.82 -1.62
C MET A 321 -9.00 -8.87 -3.09
N THR A 322 -9.90 -7.96 -3.48
CA THR A 322 -10.30 -7.75 -4.88
C THR A 322 -10.04 -6.31 -5.28
N ASP A 323 -9.67 -6.12 -6.53
CA ASP A 323 -9.42 -4.82 -7.15
C ASP A 323 -10.08 -4.80 -8.53
N GLY A 324 -10.42 -3.63 -9.03
CA GLY A 324 -10.98 -3.47 -10.35
C GLY A 324 -12.08 -2.45 -10.46
N ALA A 325 -12.44 -2.18 -11.71
CA ALA A 325 -13.46 -1.22 -12.06
C ALA A 325 -14.24 -1.66 -13.29
N VAL A 326 -15.46 -1.16 -13.38
CA VAL A 326 -16.35 -1.32 -14.52
C VAL A 326 -16.68 0.07 -15.06
N THR A 327 -16.57 0.24 -16.37
CA THR A 327 -16.82 1.51 -17.06
C THR A 327 -17.80 1.27 -18.20
N PHE A 328 -18.83 2.10 -18.30
CA PHE A 328 -19.81 2.08 -19.38
C PHE A 328 -20.06 3.50 -19.89
N GLY A 329 -20.21 3.65 -21.19
CA GLY A 329 -20.51 4.96 -21.79
C GLY A 329 -20.20 4.99 -23.27
N SER A 330 -19.88 6.17 -23.78
CA SER A 330 -19.52 6.38 -25.18
C SER A 330 -18.04 6.72 -25.32
N LEU A 331 -17.37 6.16 -26.33
CA LEU A 331 -15.95 6.44 -26.55
C LEU A 331 -15.72 7.93 -26.78
N ARG A 332 -14.81 8.55 -26.03
CA ARG A 332 -14.45 9.96 -26.24
C ARG A 332 -13.50 10.07 -27.44
N ARG A 333 -13.90 10.83 -28.46
CA ARG A 333 -13.12 11.08 -29.67
C ARG A 333 -12.45 12.45 -29.61
N ASN A 334 -11.45 12.66 -30.46
CA ASN A 334 -10.87 13.99 -30.72
C ASN A 334 -10.57 14.78 -29.44
N TYR A 335 -10.04 14.08 -28.42
CA TYR A 335 -9.76 14.69 -27.12
C TYR A 335 -8.71 15.80 -27.26
N GLY A 336 -9.01 16.98 -26.74
CA GLY A 336 -8.18 18.17 -26.93
C GLY A 336 -8.29 18.82 -28.32
N LEU A 337 -9.22 18.35 -29.17
CA LEU A 337 -9.54 18.97 -30.45
C LEU A 337 -11.02 19.40 -30.50
N GLU A 338 -11.95 18.53 -30.12
CA GLU A 338 -13.39 18.84 -30.12
C GLU A 338 -13.99 18.70 -28.73
N ASN A 339 -14.98 19.54 -28.37
CA ASN A 339 -15.49 19.65 -27.00
C ASN A 339 -16.38 18.48 -26.54
N PHE A 340 -17.23 17.95 -27.41
CA PHE A 340 -18.26 16.96 -27.05
C PHE A 340 -18.39 15.87 -28.11
N ASP A 341 -17.26 15.48 -28.70
CA ASP A 341 -17.24 14.39 -29.67
C ASP A 341 -17.20 13.04 -28.96
N TYR A 342 -18.32 12.33 -29.04
CA TYR A 342 -18.53 11.00 -28.48
C TYR A 342 -18.97 10.05 -29.59
N GLY A 343 -18.29 8.91 -29.62
CA GLY A 343 -18.53 7.87 -30.59
C GLY A 343 -19.51 6.80 -30.08
N PRO A 344 -19.29 5.54 -30.49
CA PRO A 344 -20.17 4.43 -30.14
C PRO A 344 -20.15 4.10 -28.65
N ALA A 345 -21.25 3.51 -28.20
CA ALA A 345 -21.37 2.95 -26.86
C ALA A 345 -20.41 1.76 -26.66
N LEU A 346 -19.85 1.67 -25.47
CA LEU A 346 -18.91 0.66 -25.03
C LEU A 346 -19.12 0.29 -23.55
N GLY A 347 -18.51 -0.83 -23.18
CA GLY A 347 -18.29 -1.22 -21.80
C GLY A 347 -16.91 -1.86 -21.65
N SER A 348 -16.29 -1.67 -20.50
CA SER A 348 -15.06 -2.35 -20.10
C SER A 348 -15.13 -2.74 -18.63
N ALA A 349 -14.61 -3.91 -18.29
CA ALA A 349 -14.54 -4.39 -16.91
C ALA A 349 -13.17 -4.99 -16.66
N THR A 350 -12.54 -4.55 -15.58
CA THR A 350 -11.29 -5.10 -15.06
C THR A 350 -11.56 -5.67 -13.69
N TYR A 351 -11.04 -6.85 -13.41
CA TYR A 351 -11.18 -7.50 -12.12
C TYR A 351 -9.90 -8.24 -11.75
N ARG A 352 -9.47 -8.11 -10.50
CA ARG A 352 -8.29 -8.75 -9.95
C ARG A 352 -8.65 -9.34 -8.60
N TYR A 353 -8.12 -10.52 -8.29
CA TYR A 353 -8.39 -11.24 -7.07
C TYR A 353 -7.13 -11.89 -6.51
N GLY A 354 -6.80 -11.58 -5.25
CA GLY A 354 -5.75 -12.26 -4.50
C GLY A 354 -6.20 -13.65 -4.07
N ALA A 355 -5.92 -14.66 -4.89
CA ALA A 355 -6.28 -16.05 -4.58
C ALA A 355 -5.42 -16.64 -3.45
N SER A 356 -4.16 -16.20 -3.33
CA SER A 356 -3.26 -16.50 -2.21
C SER A 356 -2.16 -15.42 -2.11
N ASP A 357 -1.33 -15.49 -1.05
CA ASP A 357 -0.23 -14.53 -0.85
C ASP A 357 0.91 -14.65 -1.88
N TYR A 358 0.80 -15.57 -2.84
CA TYR A 358 1.74 -15.72 -3.95
C TYR A 358 1.05 -15.78 -5.32
N LEU A 359 -0.29 -15.70 -5.39
CA LEU A 359 -1.05 -15.78 -6.64
C LEU A 359 -2.16 -14.72 -6.68
N THR A 360 -2.09 -13.84 -7.67
CA THR A 360 -3.17 -12.92 -8.04
C THR A 360 -3.70 -13.29 -9.40
N LEU A 361 -5.02 -13.46 -9.52
CA LEU A 361 -5.71 -13.70 -10.78
C LEU A 361 -6.24 -12.38 -11.31
N GLU A 362 -6.17 -12.19 -12.62
CA GLU A 362 -6.65 -11.00 -13.30
C GLU A 362 -7.58 -11.40 -14.45
N SER A 363 -8.62 -10.62 -14.68
CA SER A 363 -9.50 -10.74 -15.82
C SER A 363 -9.88 -9.37 -16.36
N HIS A 364 -10.11 -9.33 -17.66
CA HIS A 364 -10.50 -8.10 -18.34
C HIS A 364 -11.43 -8.41 -19.50
N GLY A 365 -12.45 -7.59 -19.67
CA GLY A 365 -13.38 -7.68 -20.77
C GLY A 365 -13.67 -6.30 -21.35
N GLU A 366 -13.79 -6.24 -22.67
CA GLU A 366 -14.23 -5.04 -23.39
C GLU A 366 -15.35 -5.42 -24.37
N GLY A 367 -16.31 -4.51 -24.54
CA GLY A 367 -17.46 -4.71 -25.41
C GLY A 367 -17.89 -3.42 -26.10
N ALA A 368 -18.18 -3.50 -27.40
CA ALA A 368 -18.87 -2.49 -28.19
C ALA A 368 -19.66 -3.18 -29.32
N LYS A 369 -20.46 -2.43 -30.08
CA LYS A 369 -21.34 -2.99 -31.14
C LYS A 369 -20.66 -4.00 -32.08
N SER A 370 -19.39 -3.79 -32.43
CA SER A 370 -18.60 -4.69 -33.29
C SER A 370 -17.24 -5.05 -32.70
N LEU A 371 -17.16 -5.13 -31.36
CA LEU A 371 -15.98 -5.55 -30.63
C LEU A 371 -16.40 -6.38 -29.41
N ALA A 372 -15.81 -7.55 -29.27
CA ALA A 372 -15.81 -8.29 -28.00
C ALA A 372 -14.37 -8.70 -27.71
N LEU A 373 -13.90 -8.45 -26.50
CA LEU A 373 -12.59 -8.89 -26.01
C LEU A 373 -12.78 -9.49 -24.63
N ALA A 374 -12.12 -10.61 -24.38
CA ALA A 374 -12.00 -11.21 -23.07
C ALA A 374 -10.57 -11.70 -22.87
N GLY A 375 -10.05 -11.53 -21.66
CA GLY A 375 -8.75 -12.02 -21.30
C GLY A 375 -8.65 -12.38 -19.82
N ALA A 376 -7.67 -13.22 -19.54
CA ALA A 376 -7.31 -13.62 -18.20
C ALA A 376 -5.79 -13.63 -18.05
N GLY A 377 -5.32 -13.30 -16.86
CA GLY A 377 -3.92 -13.31 -16.49
C GLY A 377 -3.70 -13.71 -15.05
N ALA A 378 -2.45 -13.89 -14.69
CA ALA A 378 -2.04 -14.17 -13.34
C ALA A 378 -0.66 -13.57 -13.05
N LEU A 379 -0.47 -13.17 -11.80
CA LEU A 379 0.82 -12.82 -11.22
C LEU A 379 1.16 -13.86 -10.16
N VAL A 380 2.36 -14.44 -10.28
CA VAL A 380 2.85 -15.48 -9.38
C VAL A 380 4.16 -15.03 -8.77
N ARG A 381 4.21 -14.93 -7.45
CA ARG A 381 5.45 -14.72 -6.71
C ARG A 381 6.19 -16.05 -6.57
N LEU A 382 7.38 -16.14 -7.15
CA LEU A 382 8.24 -17.33 -7.11
C LEU A 382 9.13 -17.34 -5.86
N GLY A 383 8.51 -17.34 -4.68
CA GLY A 383 9.23 -17.26 -3.41
C GLY A 383 10.12 -16.01 -3.37
N ARG A 384 11.45 -16.22 -3.33
CA ARG A 384 12.47 -15.15 -3.30
C ARG A 384 13.02 -14.78 -4.66
N PHE A 385 12.59 -15.46 -5.72
CA PHE A 385 13.13 -15.31 -7.07
C PHE A 385 12.34 -14.32 -7.92
N GLY A 386 11.50 -13.45 -7.34
CA GLY A 386 10.76 -12.46 -8.10
C GLY A 386 9.33 -12.84 -8.44
N VAL A 387 8.78 -12.14 -9.42
CA VAL A 387 7.39 -12.27 -9.85
C VAL A 387 7.37 -12.59 -11.33
N VAL A 388 6.60 -13.61 -11.71
CA VAL A 388 6.25 -13.89 -13.11
C VAL A 388 4.82 -13.46 -13.32
N ASN A 389 4.55 -12.79 -14.42
CA ASN A 389 3.19 -12.53 -14.89
C ASN A 389 2.96 -13.18 -16.25
N GLY A 390 1.72 -13.53 -16.51
CA GLY A 390 1.29 -14.10 -17.77
C GLY A 390 -0.17 -13.79 -18.03
N ALA A 391 -0.53 -13.47 -19.28
CA ALA A 391 -1.92 -13.27 -19.66
C ALA A 391 -2.17 -13.68 -21.10
N LEU A 392 -3.42 -14.04 -21.35
CA LEU A 392 -3.98 -14.40 -22.64
C LEU A 392 -5.26 -13.61 -22.84
N SER A 393 -5.40 -12.96 -23.99
CA SER A 393 -6.65 -12.32 -24.39
C SER A 393 -7.02 -12.66 -25.82
N GLU A 394 -8.31 -12.84 -26.03
CA GLU A 394 -8.92 -13.07 -27.33
C GLU A 394 -9.87 -11.92 -27.63
N SER A 395 -9.89 -11.50 -28.89
CA SER A 395 -10.83 -10.48 -29.34
C SER A 395 -11.40 -10.80 -30.72
N ARG A 396 -12.60 -10.30 -30.96
CA ARG A 396 -13.26 -10.30 -32.25
C ARG A 396 -13.72 -8.89 -32.56
N MET A 397 -13.02 -8.23 -33.49
CA MET A 397 -13.33 -6.87 -33.90
C MET A 397 -13.78 -6.86 -35.36
N ARG A 398 -15.01 -6.40 -35.61
CA ARG A 398 -15.64 -6.31 -36.94
C ARG A 398 -15.54 -7.63 -37.75
N GLY A 399 -15.70 -8.76 -37.06
CA GLY A 399 -15.64 -10.11 -37.64
C GLY A 399 -14.24 -10.74 -37.66
N ASN A 400 -13.17 -9.97 -37.46
CA ASN A 400 -11.80 -10.49 -37.44
C ASN A 400 -11.44 -11.01 -36.04
N PRO A 401 -11.09 -12.30 -35.88
CA PRO A 401 -10.58 -12.83 -34.62
C PRO A 401 -9.11 -12.42 -34.44
N GLY A 402 -8.71 -12.25 -33.19
CA GLY A 402 -7.33 -12.05 -32.82
C GLY A 402 -7.03 -12.45 -31.40
N GLU A 403 -5.75 -12.65 -31.14
CA GLU A 403 -5.22 -13.13 -29.88
C GLU A 403 -4.01 -12.28 -29.47
N GLN A 404 -3.88 -12.06 -28.17
CA GLN A 404 -2.71 -11.48 -27.54
C GLN A 404 -2.22 -12.38 -26.39
N ARG A 405 -0.91 -12.60 -26.35
CA ARG A 405 -0.20 -13.26 -25.25
C ARG A 405 0.81 -12.32 -24.65
N THR A 406 0.83 -12.22 -23.33
CA THR A 406 1.84 -11.46 -22.60
C THR A 406 2.47 -12.29 -21.51
N TRP A 407 3.76 -12.09 -21.29
CA TRP A 407 4.46 -12.67 -20.16
C TRP A 407 5.64 -11.80 -19.78
N GLY A 408 6.04 -11.90 -18.53
CA GLY A 408 7.10 -11.07 -18.00
C GLY A 408 7.62 -11.62 -16.69
N TYR A 409 8.74 -11.05 -16.30
CA TYR A 409 9.45 -11.42 -15.09
C TYR A 409 10.09 -10.18 -14.49
N GLN A 410 9.88 -9.99 -13.20
CA GLN A 410 10.42 -8.87 -12.44
C GLN A 410 11.13 -9.39 -11.20
N TYR A 411 12.35 -8.89 -11.01
CA TYR A 411 13.19 -9.18 -9.87
C TYR A 411 13.89 -7.91 -9.41
N ASN A 412 13.49 -7.40 -8.26
CA ASN A 412 14.09 -6.23 -7.64
C ASN A 412 14.94 -6.68 -6.45
N THR A 413 16.09 -6.05 -6.22
CA THR A 413 16.95 -6.23 -5.03
C THR A 413 17.53 -4.88 -4.63
N SER A 414 18.22 -4.81 -3.49
CA SER A 414 18.97 -3.60 -3.11
C SER A 414 20.13 -3.27 -4.04
N ALA A 415 20.73 -4.27 -4.70
CA ALA A 415 21.90 -4.09 -5.57
C ALA A 415 21.54 -3.93 -7.05
N PHE A 416 20.48 -4.57 -7.51
CA PHE A 416 20.01 -4.47 -8.90
C PHE A 416 18.52 -4.76 -9.05
N SER A 417 17.90 -4.21 -10.09
CA SER A 417 16.56 -4.55 -10.56
C SER A 417 16.59 -5.03 -12.01
N LEU A 418 15.86 -6.09 -12.28
CA LEU A 418 15.66 -6.70 -13.58
C LEU A 418 14.16 -6.74 -13.86
N ALA A 419 13.72 -6.21 -15.00
CA ALA A 419 12.37 -6.41 -15.47
C ALA A 419 12.36 -6.79 -16.95
N THR A 420 11.50 -7.75 -17.30
CA THR A 420 11.31 -8.24 -18.65
C THR A 420 9.81 -8.30 -18.94
N GLN A 421 9.40 -7.86 -20.12
CA GLN A 421 8.01 -7.89 -20.53
C GLN A 421 7.91 -8.19 -22.02
N HIS A 422 7.06 -9.14 -22.36
CA HIS A 422 6.85 -9.62 -23.71
C HIS A 422 5.38 -9.57 -24.06
N SER A 423 5.08 -9.15 -25.28
CA SER A 423 3.74 -9.15 -25.85
C SER A 423 3.79 -9.64 -27.28
N ARG A 424 2.88 -10.57 -27.60
CA ARG A 424 2.65 -11.10 -28.95
C ARG A 424 1.20 -10.91 -29.31
N ARG A 425 0.96 -10.42 -30.52
CA ARG A 425 -0.36 -10.18 -31.05
C ARG A 425 -0.49 -10.77 -32.44
N THR A 426 -1.66 -11.30 -32.75
CA THR A 426 -2.06 -11.61 -34.13
C THR A 426 -2.55 -10.35 -34.85
N ARG A 427 -2.55 -10.35 -36.18
CA ARG A 427 -2.93 -9.17 -36.98
C ARG A 427 -4.38 -8.74 -36.76
N GLY A 428 -5.27 -9.70 -36.49
CA GLY A 428 -6.69 -9.43 -36.23
C GLY A 428 -7.02 -8.97 -34.81
N PHE A 429 -6.03 -8.85 -33.91
CA PHE A 429 -6.28 -8.43 -32.54
C PHE A 429 -6.71 -6.96 -32.48
N GLY A 430 -7.92 -6.72 -31.97
CA GLY A 430 -8.48 -5.39 -31.72
C GLY A 430 -8.91 -5.21 -30.27
N ASN A 431 -8.93 -3.96 -29.82
CA ASN A 431 -9.40 -3.52 -28.50
C ASN A 431 -10.11 -2.15 -28.65
N LEU A 432 -10.67 -1.62 -27.56
CA LEU A 432 -11.40 -0.35 -27.56
C LEU A 432 -10.53 0.83 -28.02
N ALA A 433 -9.22 0.81 -27.73
CA ALA A 433 -8.28 1.85 -28.14
C ALA A 433 -8.11 1.94 -29.67
N LEU A 434 -8.33 0.82 -30.38
CA LEU A 434 -8.30 0.75 -31.85
C LEU A 434 -9.69 0.86 -32.49
N TYR A 435 -10.76 0.73 -31.70
CA TYR A 435 -12.12 0.51 -32.22
C TYR A 435 -12.60 1.62 -33.18
N ASP A 436 -12.14 2.83 -32.94
CA ASP A 436 -12.65 4.04 -33.56
C ASP A 436 -11.57 4.86 -34.29
N GLN A 437 -10.38 4.29 -34.42
CA GLN A 437 -9.38 4.87 -35.31
C GLN A 437 -9.87 4.68 -36.74
N LEU A 438 -9.99 5.82 -37.47
CA LEU A 438 -10.43 5.87 -38.87
C LEU A 438 -9.66 4.80 -39.63
N SER A 439 -10.41 3.80 -40.07
CA SER A 439 -9.85 2.63 -40.73
C SER A 439 -9.41 3.04 -42.12
N ARG A 440 -8.17 3.52 -42.24
CA ARG A 440 -7.42 3.17 -43.45
C ARG A 440 -7.28 1.67 -43.38
N VAL A 441 -7.80 0.99 -44.36
CA VAL A 441 -7.78 -0.45 -44.44
C VAL A 441 -6.67 -0.80 -45.43
N ASP A 442 -5.83 -1.78 -45.11
CA ASP A 442 -4.85 -2.31 -46.07
C ASP A 442 -5.55 -3.08 -47.20
N ASP A 443 -4.83 -3.43 -48.26
CA ASP A 443 -5.34 -4.13 -49.45
C ASP A 443 -6.08 -5.45 -49.09
N ASP A 444 -5.73 -6.06 -47.94
CA ASP A 444 -6.33 -7.28 -47.37
C ASP A 444 -7.57 -7.03 -46.49
N ASN A 445 -8.13 -5.81 -46.49
CA ASN A 445 -9.28 -5.40 -45.69
C ASN A 445 -9.06 -5.40 -44.15
N PHE A 446 -7.82 -5.22 -43.67
CA PHE A 446 -7.46 -5.07 -42.25
C PHE A 446 -7.20 -3.60 -41.84
N PRO A 447 -7.59 -3.15 -40.63
CA PRO A 447 -7.32 -1.78 -40.17
C PRO A 447 -5.80 -1.49 -40.06
N GLN A 448 -5.31 -0.44 -40.74
CA GLN A 448 -3.92 0.01 -40.75
C GLN A 448 -3.44 0.51 -39.38
N ALA A 449 -4.36 0.96 -38.52
CA ALA A 449 -4.09 1.17 -37.11
C ALA A 449 -3.96 -0.20 -36.41
N SER A 450 -2.78 -0.80 -36.50
CA SER A 450 -2.47 -2.07 -35.85
C SER A 450 -1.55 -1.85 -34.66
N LEU A 451 -1.87 -2.53 -33.56
CA LEU A 451 -0.92 -2.69 -32.46
C LEU A 451 0.31 -3.45 -32.95
N SER A 452 1.43 -3.29 -32.24
CA SER A 452 2.64 -4.04 -32.60
C SER A 452 2.42 -5.55 -32.50
N GLN A 453 2.92 -6.28 -33.50
CA GLN A 453 2.92 -7.75 -33.53
C GLN A 453 3.72 -8.32 -32.36
N ARG A 454 4.86 -7.70 -32.06
CA ARG A 454 5.77 -8.08 -30.98
C ARG A 454 6.25 -6.83 -30.28
N SER A 455 6.16 -6.82 -28.96
CA SER A 455 6.83 -5.87 -28.09
C SER A 455 7.61 -6.65 -27.05
N ASP A 456 8.91 -6.43 -26.99
CA ASP A 456 9.78 -6.98 -25.95
C ASP A 456 10.45 -5.81 -25.24
N GLN A 457 10.50 -5.86 -23.92
CA GLN A 457 11.14 -4.87 -23.07
C GLN A 457 12.04 -5.60 -22.10
N TYR A 458 13.27 -5.13 -21.96
CA TYR A 458 14.22 -5.58 -20.94
C TYR A 458 14.77 -4.34 -20.25
N SER A 459 14.76 -4.30 -18.93
CA SER A 459 15.44 -3.28 -18.15
C SER A 459 16.29 -3.92 -17.08
N LEU A 460 17.50 -3.38 -16.91
CA LEU A 460 18.44 -3.77 -15.87
C LEU A 460 19.00 -2.49 -15.26
N THR A 461 18.85 -2.33 -13.96
CA THR A 461 19.40 -1.21 -13.21
C THR A 461 20.25 -1.73 -12.08
N PHE A 462 21.47 -1.24 -11.94
CA PHE A 462 22.35 -1.49 -10.81
C PHE A 462 22.32 -0.27 -9.89
N ASN A 463 22.16 -0.53 -8.60
CA ASN A 463 22.27 0.45 -7.54
C ASN A 463 23.63 0.27 -6.86
N MET A 464 24.49 1.28 -6.94
CA MET A 464 25.85 1.24 -6.40
C MET A 464 25.97 2.08 -5.12
N GLY A 465 24.85 2.29 -4.41
CA GLY A 465 24.79 3.09 -3.19
C GLY A 465 25.26 4.53 -3.43
N THR A 466 26.37 4.90 -2.81
CA THR A 466 26.95 6.26 -2.89
C THR A 466 27.43 6.64 -4.30
N PHE A 467 27.72 5.66 -5.16
CA PHE A 467 28.15 5.90 -6.55
C PHE A 467 26.99 6.12 -7.52
N GLY A 468 25.74 6.11 -7.03
CA GLY A 468 24.54 6.31 -7.83
C GLY A 468 24.06 5.03 -8.53
N ASN A 469 23.19 5.22 -9.52
CA ASN A 469 22.52 4.13 -10.23
C ASN A 469 22.93 4.12 -11.71
N VAL A 470 23.17 2.94 -12.26
CA VAL A 470 23.44 2.75 -13.70
C VAL A 470 22.39 1.80 -14.27
N GLY A 471 21.64 2.26 -15.28
CA GLY A 471 20.60 1.46 -15.90
C GLY A 471 20.72 1.38 -17.42
N ALA A 472 20.26 0.26 -17.97
CA ALA A 472 20.03 0.06 -19.38
C ALA A 472 18.64 -0.53 -19.59
N ALA A 473 17.88 0.04 -20.51
CA ALA A 473 16.60 -0.49 -20.95
C ALA A 473 16.59 -0.63 -22.47
N TRP A 474 16.14 -1.78 -22.94
CA TRP A 474 15.97 -2.11 -24.35
C TRP A 474 14.49 -2.37 -24.62
N ILE A 475 13.96 -1.73 -25.66
CA ILE A 475 12.59 -1.89 -26.12
C ILE A 475 12.63 -2.24 -27.61
N GLY A 476 12.20 -3.46 -27.94
CA GLY A 476 12.10 -3.94 -29.30
C GLY A 476 10.64 -4.06 -29.73
N VAL A 477 10.25 -3.32 -30.77
CA VAL A 477 8.90 -3.36 -31.33
C VAL A 477 8.96 -3.81 -32.78
N ARG A 478 8.11 -4.78 -33.14
CA ARG A 478 7.92 -5.24 -34.52
C ARG A 478 6.47 -5.03 -34.92
N THR A 479 6.24 -4.35 -36.04
CA THR A 479 4.92 -4.19 -36.65
C THR A 479 4.61 -5.36 -37.59
N PHE A 480 3.34 -5.48 -38.00
CA PHE A 480 2.89 -6.52 -38.93
C PHE A 480 3.47 -6.39 -40.34
N ASP A 481 3.92 -5.20 -40.73
CA ASP A 481 4.58 -4.93 -42.02
C ASP A 481 6.08 -5.26 -42.00
N ALA A 482 6.49 -6.07 -41.02
CA ALA A 482 7.87 -6.46 -40.77
C ALA A 482 8.87 -5.31 -40.53
N GLN A 483 8.40 -4.07 -40.29
CA GLN A 483 9.27 -2.99 -39.82
C GLN A 483 9.68 -3.27 -38.37
N LYS A 484 11.00 -3.26 -38.12
CA LYS A 484 11.57 -3.47 -36.79
C LYS A 484 12.13 -2.14 -36.28
N GLN A 485 11.62 -1.69 -35.15
CA GLN A 485 12.13 -0.53 -34.42
C GLN A 485 12.70 -1.01 -33.09
N ASN A 486 13.99 -0.76 -32.86
CA ASN A 486 14.62 -1.04 -31.58
C ASN A 486 15.06 0.27 -30.96
N TYR A 487 14.73 0.44 -29.69
CA TYR A 487 15.12 1.58 -28.88
C TYR A 487 16.00 1.07 -27.74
N LEU A 488 17.18 1.68 -27.59
CA LEU A 488 18.01 1.51 -26.40
C LEU A 488 18.03 2.85 -25.66
N THR A 489 17.64 2.80 -24.40
CA THR A 489 17.62 3.96 -23.51
C THR A 489 18.39 3.63 -22.25
N SER A 490 19.38 4.46 -21.91
CA SER A 490 20.03 4.43 -20.60
C SER A 490 19.45 5.56 -19.74
N PRO A 491 18.71 5.26 -18.66
CA PRO A 491 18.42 6.26 -17.63
C PRO A 491 19.75 6.71 -17.03
N GLY A 492 20.02 8.01 -17.03
CA GLY A 492 21.35 8.57 -16.77
C GLY A 492 21.98 8.15 -15.43
N ALA A 493 23.30 8.06 -15.42
CA ALA A 493 24.11 7.87 -14.22
C ALA A 493 24.21 9.19 -13.44
N GLY A 494 23.65 9.23 -12.23
CA GLY A 494 23.93 10.30 -11.27
C GLY A 494 25.22 10.01 -10.54
N ILE A 495 26.35 10.50 -11.04
CA ILE A 495 27.66 10.40 -10.38
C ILE A 495 27.91 11.73 -9.67
N TYR A 496 28.19 11.71 -8.37
CA TYR A 496 28.65 12.90 -7.64
C TYR A 496 30.07 13.28 -8.11
N GLY A 497 30.23 14.54 -8.54
CA GLY A 497 31.45 15.10 -9.12
C GLY A 497 31.14 15.85 -10.42
N GLU A 498 31.87 16.93 -10.73
CA GLU A 498 31.62 17.83 -11.88
C GLU A 498 31.75 17.14 -13.26
N VAL A 499 30.85 16.20 -13.58
CA VAL A 499 30.75 15.57 -14.88
C VAL A 499 29.28 15.59 -15.27
N ALA A 500 29.00 16.39 -16.30
CA ALA A 500 27.67 16.49 -16.90
C ALA A 500 27.14 15.09 -17.25
N ALA A 501 26.00 14.70 -16.67
CA ALA A 501 25.33 13.45 -17.01
C ALA A 501 24.79 13.52 -18.45
N PHE A 502 25.25 12.60 -19.31
CA PHE A 502 24.78 12.47 -20.69
C PHE A 502 23.64 11.45 -20.77
N ILE A 503 22.46 11.89 -21.20
CA ILE A 503 21.37 10.98 -21.60
C ILE A 503 21.66 10.50 -23.03
N TRP A 504 22.04 9.24 -23.20
CA TRP A 504 22.15 8.61 -24.52
C TRP A 504 20.82 7.93 -24.88
N ARG A 505 20.10 8.52 -25.84
CA ARG A 505 18.96 7.87 -26.50
C ARG A 505 19.43 7.34 -27.85
N LEU A 506 19.67 6.03 -27.95
CA LEU A 506 20.01 5.39 -29.21
C LEU A 506 18.74 4.80 -29.82
N ALA A 507 18.11 5.56 -30.73
CA ALA A 507 17.00 5.06 -31.54
C ALA A 507 17.56 4.53 -32.86
N GLY A 508 17.42 3.22 -33.11
CA GLY A 508 17.84 2.57 -34.35
C GLY A 508 16.62 1.97 -35.06
N THR A 509 16.25 2.54 -36.21
CA THR A 509 15.26 1.92 -37.10
C THR A 509 15.99 1.08 -38.16
N SER A 510 15.59 -0.19 -38.30
CA SER A 510 16.15 -1.10 -39.29
C SER A 510 15.04 -1.54 -40.23
N ASN A 511 15.00 -0.98 -41.44
CA ASN A 511 14.14 -1.47 -42.52
C ASN A 511 14.90 -2.51 -43.34
N ARG A 512 14.37 -3.73 -43.47
CA ARG A 512 14.92 -4.74 -44.37
C ARG A 512 14.69 -4.30 -45.82
N GLY A 513 15.72 -3.71 -46.40
CA GLY A 513 15.79 -3.29 -47.80
C GLY A 513 17.15 -2.68 -48.13
N ASN A 514 17.84 -2.12 -47.14
CA ASN A 514 19.25 -1.73 -47.20
C ASN A 514 19.78 -1.76 -45.77
N GLY A 515 20.86 -2.49 -45.49
CA GLY A 515 21.46 -2.66 -44.14
C GLY A 515 22.04 -1.40 -43.49
N ARG A 516 21.40 -0.24 -43.67
CA ARG A 516 21.78 1.05 -43.08
C ARG A 516 21.12 1.21 -41.72
N TRP A 517 21.93 1.18 -40.67
CA TRP A 517 21.59 1.68 -39.36
C TRP A 517 21.55 3.23 -39.42
N ARG A 518 20.39 3.84 -39.17
CA ARG A 518 20.33 5.29 -38.90
C ARG A 518 20.30 5.49 -37.38
N CYS A 519 21.47 5.76 -36.80
CA CYS A 519 21.57 6.27 -35.43
C CYS A 519 21.25 7.76 -35.45
N ARG A 520 20.22 8.19 -34.73
CA ARG A 520 19.94 9.62 -34.53
C ARG A 520 20.34 9.99 -33.10
N TYR A 521 21.47 10.68 -32.96
CA TYR A 521 21.94 11.21 -31.69
C TYR A 521 21.19 12.51 -31.38
N LYS A 522 20.68 12.66 -30.15
CA LYS A 522 20.14 13.94 -29.67
C LYS A 522 20.87 14.31 -28.39
N PHE A 523 21.82 15.24 -28.50
CA PHE A 523 22.52 15.82 -27.37
C PHE A 523 21.62 16.89 -26.73
N ARG A 524 21.41 16.83 -25.42
CA ARG A 524 20.79 17.93 -24.66
C ARG A 524 21.71 18.22 -23.48
N SER A 525 22.47 19.31 -23.53
CA SER A 525 23.24 19.78 -22.38
C SER A 525 22.30 20.53 -21.43
N ALA A 526 22.13 20.04 -20.21
CA ALA A 526 21.56 20.85 -19.13
C ALA A 526 22.73 21.63 -18.50
N ARG A 527 22.89 22.91 -18.86
CA ARG A 527 23.68 23.84 -18.05
C ARG A 527 22.76 24.38 -16.96
N GLY A 528 22.88 23.85 -15.74
CA GLY A 528 22.35 24.50 -14.55
C GLY A 528 23.27 25.67 -14.19
N ILE A 529 22.75 26.90 -14.28
CA ILE A 529 23.39 28.07 -13.68
C ILE A 529 23.17 27.93 -12.16
N ALA A 530 24.27 27.79 -11.42
CA ALA A 530 24.25 27.90 -9.97
C ALA A 530 23.93 29.36 -9.60
N GLN A 531 22.85 29.58 -8.86
CA GLN A 531 22.74 30.73 -7.97
C GLN A 531 22.95 30.24 -6.54
N ARG A 532 23.79 30.98 -5.82
CA ARG A 532 24.27 30.72 -4.45
C ARG A 532 23.16 30.68 -3.42
#